data_AF-A0A9D7J7X2-F1
#
_entry.id   AF-A0A9D7J7X2-F1
#
_cell.length_a   1.000
_cell.length_b   1.000
_cell.length_c   1.000
_cell.angle_alpha   90.00
_cell.angle_beta   90.00
_cell.angle_gamma   90.00
#
_symmetry.space_group_name_H-M   'P 1'
#
loop_
_entity.id
_entity.type
_entity.pdbx_description
1 polymer ?
#
loop_
_entity_poly.entity_id
_entity_poly.type
_entity_poly.pdbx_seq_one_letter_code
_entity_poly.pdbx_strand_id
1 'polypeptide(L)'
;MSPTLPDAEAQTPACGCCYGSTDYDDGDFVCQDCQLAYDSTMTASYLDPDAEPCGKPCTNTSHTDGERLVWTCHPCQLPTTHAIGGHWTGCELHIQPRTGPSAA
;
A
#
# COMPACT_ATOMS: atom_id res chain seq x y z
N MET A 1 28.15 26.23 -30.51
CA MET A 1 26.99 25.32 -30.52
C MET A 1 26.77 24.88 -29.10
N SER A 2 25.59 25.16 -28.52
CA SER A 2 25.27 24.66 -27.19
C SER A 2 25.08 23.14 -27.27
N PRO A 3 25.60 22.36 -26.31
CA PRO A 3 25.37 20.91 -26.31
C PRO A 3 23.87 20.62 -26.19
N THR A 4 23.36 19.67 -26.97
CA THR A 4 22.01 19.14 -26.80
C THR A 4 21.95 18.41 -25.46
N LEU A 5 21.05 18.83 -24.58
CA LEU A 5 20.79 18.18 -23.30
C LEU A 5 19.69 17.11 -23.49
N PRO A 6 19.69 16.04 -22.69
CA PRO A 6 18.67 14.99 -22.80
C PRO A 6 17.30 15.49 -22.34
N ASP A 7 16.25 14.93 -22.93
CA ASP A 7 14.87 15.10 -22.46
C ASP A 7 14.61 14.23 -21.21
N ALA A 8 13.60 14.61 -20.42
CA ALA A 8 13.15 13.82 -19.27
C ALA A 8 12.20 12.70 -19.72
N GLU A 9 12.16 11.61 -18.96
CA GLU A 9 11.26 10.47 -19.19
C GLU A 9 10.15 10.40 -18.14
N ALA A 10 8.97 9.95 -18.55
CA ALA A 10 7.86 9.71 -17.64
C ALA A 10 8.22 8.60 -16.65
N GLN A 11 7.88 8.80 -15.37
CA GLN A 11 8.05 7.78 -14.34
C GLN A 11 6.76 6.95 -14.23
N THR A 12 6.90 5.64 -14.03
CA THR A 12 5.76 4.78 -13.72
C THR A 12 5.27 5.03 -12.29
N PRO A 13 3.98 4.79 -12.00
CA PRO A 13 3.45 4.87 -10.65
C PRO A 13 4.22 3.97 -9.68
N ALA A 14 4.37 4.40 -8.44
CA ALA A 14 4.92 3.54 -7.40
C ALA A 14 3.85 2.56 -6.88
N CYS A 15 4.28 1.38 -6.45
CA CYS A 15 3.41 0.41 -5.80
C CYS A 15 2.83 0.99 -4.50
N GLY A 16 1.50 0.96 -4.34
CA GLY A 16 0.82 1.49 -3.14
C GLY A 16 1.14 0.72 -1.85
N CYS A 17 1.75 -0.47 -1.96
CA CYS A 17 2.18 -1.28 -0.83
C CYS A 17 3.65 -1.03 -0.44
N CYS A 18 4.58 -1.32 -1.35
CA CYS A 18 6.01 -1.27 -1.03
C CYS A 18 6.70 0.04 -1.43
N TYR A 19 6.00 0.93 -2.15
CA TYR A 19 6.55 2.16 -2.75
C TYR A 19 7.71 1.93 -3.73
N GLY A 20 7.92 0.68 -4.16
CA GLY A 20 8.85 0.33 -5.23
C GLY A 20 8.31 0.69 -6.60
N SER A 21 9.19 0.63 -7.60
CA SER A 21 8.83 0.85 -9.01
C SER A 21 7.82 -0.19 -9.50
N THR A 22 7.05 0.20 -10.51
CA THR A 22 6.21 -0.71 -11.29
C THR A 22 6.70 -0.77 -12.73
N ASP A 23 6.45 -1.91 -13.37
CA ASP A 23 6.66 -2.12 -14.80
C ASP A 23 5.31 -2.05 -15.52
N TYR A 24 5.23 -1.37 -16.66
CA TYR A 24 4.00 -1.34 -17.44
C TYR A 24 3.91 -2.59 -18.33
N ASP A 25 2.88 -3.42 -18.12
CA ASP A 25 2.65 -4.67 -18.85
C ASP A 25 1.16 -4.85 -19.16
N ASP A 26 0.85 -5.16 -20.43
CA ASP A 26 -0.50 -5.40 -20.96
C ASP A 26 -1.62 -4.43 -20.53
N GLY A 27 -1.30 -3.15 -20.33
CA GLY A 27 -2.28 -2.14 -19.93
C GLY A 27 -2.26 -1.76 -18.46
N ASP A 28 -1.56 -2.53 -17.63
CA ASP A 28 -1.49 -2.38 -16.19
C ASP A 28 -0.06 -2.03 -15.71
N PHE A 29 0.03 -1.45 -14.53
CA PHE A 29 1.30 -1.27 -13.81
C PHE A 29 1.51 -2.41 -12.84
N VAL A 30 2.57 -3.18 -13.01
CA VAL A 30 2.83 -4.42 -12.29
C VAL A 30 3.91 -4.23 -11.25
N CYS A 31 3.63 -4.64 -10.02
CA CYS A 31 4.62 -4.78 -8.96
C CYS A 31 4.85 -6.27 -8.68
N GLN A 32 5.96 -6.81 -9.21
CA GLN A 32 6.31 -8.22 -9.03
C GLN A 32 6.60 -8.57 -7.56
N ASP A 33 7.17 -7.65 -6.79
CA ASP A 33 7.49 -7.96 -5.38
C ASP A 33 6.23 -8.11 -4.50
N CYS A 34 5.18 -7.34 -4.81
CA CYS A 34 3.91 -7.40 -4.08
C CYS A 34 2.89 -8.33 -4.75
N GLN A 35 3.18 -8.81 -5.97
CA GLN A 35 2.27 -9.61 -6.80
C GLN A 35 0.94 -8.89 -7.08
N LEU A 36 1.02 -7.58 -7.36
CA LEU A 36 -0.13 -6.72 -7.65
C LEU A 36 -0.02 -6.11 -9.06
N ALA A 37 -1.16 -5.93 -9.71
CA ALA A 37 -1.34 -5.06 -10.87
C ALA A 37 -2.18 -3.83 -10.48
N TYR A 38 -1.97 -2.72 -11.19
CA TYR A 38 -2.77 -1.51 -11.06
C TYR A 38 -3.25 -1.07 -12.44
N ASP A 39 -4.56 -0.92 -12.59
CA ASP A 39 -5.14 -0.48 -13.86
C ASP A 39 -4.89 1.03 -14.12
N SER A 40 -5.41 1.54 -15.23
CA SER A 40 -5.32 2.97 -15.57
C SER A 40 -5.92 3.93 -14.52
N THR A 41 -6.79 3.42 -13.63
CA THR A 41 -7.40 4.16 -12.51
C THR A 41 -6.62 4.01 -11.20
N MET A 42 -5.49 3.29 -11.22
CA MET A 42 -4.67 2.89 -10.07
C MET A 42 -5.39 1.94 -9.11
N THR A 43 -6.44 1.25 -9.57
CA THR A 43 -7.13 0.24 -8.78
C THR A 43 -6.30 -1.03 -8.77
N ALA A 44 -6.01 -1.55 -7.56
CA ALA A 44 -5.18 -2.73 -7.40
C ALA A 44 -5.95 -4.04 -7.62
N SER A 45 -5.29 -5.01 -8.25
CA SER A 45 -5.71 -6.40 -8.36
C SER A 45 -4.51 -7.33 -8.10
N TYR A 46 -4.78 -8.60 -7.81
CA TYR A 46 -3.72 -9.61 -7.76
C TYR A 46 -3.28 -10.00 -9.17
N LEU A 47 -1.99 -10.29 -9.36
CA LEU A 47 -1.50 -10.82 -10.64
C LEU A 47 -2.05 -12.23 -10.92
N ASP A 48 -2.17 -13.04 -9.87
CA ASP A 48 -2.90 -14.30 -9.91
C ASP A 48 -4.29 -14.09 -9.27
N PRO A 49 -5.39 -14.14 -10.07
CA PRO A 49 -6.73 -13.89 -9.56
C PRO A 49 -7.22 -14.94 -8.56
N ASP A 50 -6.59 -16.12 -8.55
CA ASP A 50 -6.91 -17.22 -7.63
C ASP A 50 -5.98 -17.23 -6.40
N ALA A 51 -5.12 -16.22 -6.24
CA ALA A 51 -4.20 -16.16 -5.11
C ALA A 51 -4.94 -15.86 -3.79
N GLU A 52 -4.60 -16.63 -2.75
CA GLU A 52 -5.10 -16.41 -1.40
C GLU A 52 -4.31 -15.30 -0.67
N PRO A 53 -4.97 -14.45 0.13
CA PRO A 53 -4.31 -13.43 0.92
C PRO A 53 -3.38 -14.04 1.98
N CYS A 54 -2.25 -13.39 2.22
CA CYS A 54 -1.20 -13.80 3.16
C CYS A 54 -1.73 -13.94 4.60
N GLY A 55 -2.62 -13.05 5.04
CA GLY A 55 -3.35 -13.20 6.30
C GLY A 55 -2.53 -13.03 7.59
N LYS A 56 -1.23 -12.72 7.52
CA LYS A 56 -0.42 -12.46 8.72
C LYS A 56 -0.92 -11.22 9.48
N PRO A 57 -0.88 -11.21 10.83
CA PRO A 57 -1.39 -10.10 11.61
C PRO A 57 -0.53 -8.84 11.44
N CYS A 58 -1.12 -7.66 11.67
CA CYS A 58 -0.38 -6.42 11.78
C CYS A 58 0.58 -6.45 12.98
N THR A 59 1.85 -6.19 12.73
CA THR A 59 2.91 -6.15 13.75
C THR A 59 3.42 -4.73 14.04
N ASN A 60 2.77 -3.68 13.50
CA ASN A 60 3.18 -2.30 13.74
C ASN A 60 2.85 -1.89 15.18
N THR A 61 3.87 -1.79 16.03
CA THR A 61 3.73 -1.41 17.44
C THR A 61 3.49 0.09 17.63
N SER A 62 3.69 0.92 16.60
CA SER A 62 3.43 2.36 16.67
C SER A 62 1.93 2.71 16.62
N HIS A 63 1.05 1.76 16.34
CA HIS A 63 -0.41 1.97 16.38
C HIS A 63 -0.96 2.25 17.79
N THR A 64 -0.13 2.18 18.84
CA THR A 64 -0.53 2.52 20.21
C THR A 64 -0.06 3.91 20.64
N ASP A 65 0.65 4.66 19.79
CA ASP A 65 1.18 5.99 20.15
C ASP A 65 0.09 7.05 20.07
N GLY A 66 -0.61 7.24 21.20
CA GLY A 66 -1.48 8.37 21.44
C GLY A 66 -2.84 7.96 21.99
N GLU A 67 -3.21 8.48 23.17
CA GLU A 67 -4.47 8.19 23.87
C GLU A 67 -5.74 8.47 23.05
N ARG A 68 -5.62 9.13 21.88
CA ARG A 68 -6.73 9.57 21.01
C ARG A 68 -6.65 9.00 19.59
N LEU A 69 -5.59 8.26 19.27
CA LEU A 69 -5.37 7.66 17.96
C LEU A 69 -5.69 6.16 18.09
N VAL A 70 -6.85 5.77 17.58
CA VAL A 70 -7.25 4.36 17.52
C VAL A 70 -7.03 3.88 16.10
N TRP A 71 -6.40 2.73 15.94
CA TRP A 71 -6.15 2.15 14.63
C TRP A 71 -7.00 0.90 14.42
N THR A 72 -7.67 0.84 13.28
CA THR A 72 -8.25 -0.42 12.79
C THR A 72 -7.18 -1.11 11.96
N CYS A 73 -6.72 -2.26 12.44
CA CYS A 73 -5.72 -3.07 11.75
C CYS A 73 -6.39 -4.25 11.06
N HIS A 74 -5.93 -4.60 9.86
CA HIS A 74 -6.37 -5.82 9.17
C HIS A 74 -5.20 -6.81 9.06
N PRO A 75 -5.48 -8.10 8.80
CA PRO A 75 -4.44 -9.03 8.36
C PRO A 75 -3.81 -8.57 7.03
N CYS A 76 -2.63 -9.12 6.71
CA CYS A 76 -1.94 -8.85 5.44
C CYS A 76 -2.83 -9.20 4.25
N GLN A 77 -3.11 -8.22 3.38
CA GLN A 77 -3.97 -8.37 2.20
C GLN A 77 -3.18 -8.56 0.90
N LEU A 78 -1.86 -8.77 0.97
CA LEU A 78 -1.08 -9.15 -0.20
C LEU A 78 -1.26 -10.64 -0.48
N PRO A 79 -1.08 -11.10 -1.73
CA PRO A 79 -1.03 -12.53 -2.06
C PRO A 79 -0.03 -13.29 -1.19
N THR A 80 -0.32 -14.53 -0.80
CA THR A 80 0.59 -15.36 0.01
C THR A 80 1.97 -15.55 -0.64
N THR A 81 2.06 -15.37 -1.96
CA THR A 81 3.28 -15.43 -2.77
C THR A 81 4.09 -14.13 -2.80
N HIS A 82 3.65 -13.06 -2.13
CA HIS A 82 4.37 -11.78 -2.13
C HIS A 82 5.81 -11.95 -1.61
N ALA A 83 6.77 -11.33 -2.30
CA ALA A 83 8.21 -11.49 -2.04
C ALA A 83 8.78 -10.46 -1.07
N ILE A 84 8.09 -9.33 -0.86
CA ILE A 84 8.56 -8.32 0.09
C ILE A 84 8.62 -8.87 1.52
N GLY A 85 9.63 -8.45 2.28
CA GLY A 85 9.78 -8.81 3.69
C GLY A 85 8.75 -8.14 4.63
N GLY A 86 7.89 -7.27 4.12
CA GLY A 86 6.84 -6.56 4.86
C GLY A 86 5.44 -7.14 4.64
N HIS A 87 4.50 -6.73 5.48
CA HIS A 87 3.09 -7.12 5.37
C HIS A 87 2.22 -5.87 5.29
N TRP A 88 1.51 -5.70 4.18
CA TRP A 88 0.57 -4.59 4.03
C TRP A 88 -0.78 -4.95 4.60
N THR A 89 -1.16 -4.22 5.65
CA THR A 89 -2.29 -4.55 6.53
C THR A 89 -3.40 -3.51 6.47
N GLY A 90 -3.33 -2.56 5.52
CA GLY A 90 -4.37 -1.56 5.27
C GLY A 90 -4.82 -0.80 6.51
N CYS A 91 -3.93 -0.47 7.43
CA CYS A 91 -4.33 0.07 8.73
C CYS A 91 -4.92 1.47 8.62
N GLU A 92 -6.06 1.69 9.27
CA GLU A 92 -6.83 2.92 9.20
C GLU A 92 -6.82 3.67 10.53
N LEU A 93 -6.38 4.93 10.50
CA LEU A 93 -6.40 5.80 11.68
C LEU A 93 -7.80 6.38 11.92
N HIS A 94 -8.30 6.17 13.12
CA HIS A 94 -9.53 6.74 13.64
C HIS A 94 -9.20 7.70 14.79
N ILE A 95 -9.56 8.97 14.62
CA ILE A 95 -9.39 9.97 15.67
C ILE A 95 -10.62 9.89 16.57
N GLN A 96 -10.43 9.50 17.83
CA GLN A 96 -11.56 9.50 18.76
C GLN A 96 -12.01 10.93 19.07
N PRO A 97 -13.32 11.22 18.99
CA PRO A 97 -13.85 12.49 19.40
C PRO A 97 -13.54 12.70 20.88
N ARG A 98 -13.34 13.97 21.23
CA ARG A 98 -13.00 14.36 22.59
C ARG A 98 -14.23 14.10 23.47
N THR A 99 -14.23 13.02 24.26
CA THR A 99 -15.23 12.87 25.33
C THR A 99 -14.88 13.87 26.42
N GLY A 100 -15.36 15.11 26.26
CA GLY A 100 -15.47 16.03 27.39
C GLY A 100 -16.43 15.42 28.42
N PRO A 101 -16.28 15.75 29.71
CA PRO A 101 -17.25 15.31 30.70
C PRO A 101 -18.64 15.75 30.22
N SER A 102 -19.56 14.78 30.12
CA SER A 102 -20.99 15.09 29.99
C SER A 102 -21.31 16.08 31.10
N ALA A 103 -21.76 17.28 30.73
CA ALA A 103 -22.26 18.23 31.69
C ALA A 103 -23.33 17.54 32.55
N ALA A 104 -23.19 17.74 33.86
CA ALA A 104 -23.95 17.11 34.93
C ALA A 104 -25.47 17.24 34.81
#